data_AF-A0A2R4CAE7-F1
#
_entry.id   AF-A0A2R4CAE7-F1
#
_cell.length_a   1.000
_cell.length_b   1.000
_cell.length_c   1.000
_cell.angle_alpha   90.00
_cell.angle_beta   90.00
_cell.angle_gamma   90.00
#
_symmetry.space_group_name_H-M   'P 1'
#
loop_
_entity.id
_entity.type
_entity.pdbx_description
1 polymer ?
#
loop_
_entity_poly.entity_id
_entity_poly.type
_entity_poly.pdbx_seq_one_letter_code
_entity_poly.pdbx_strand_id
1 'polypeptide(L)'
;MNVQQAREWIVQSSLAATGALILFFLLTPIHGFPVEFEEALRLMGTVVPVFVGYLGAAIHRLFARAPRTVVLERNHGRMLNLLVKGPVMLYGLGMAALIASFWYSNRSTTEVGGMTIDALGLGVTALVSLQAGTTGALVMYLFAAEARQ
;
A
#
# COMPACT_ATOMS: atom_id res chain seq x y z
N MET A 1 17.74 4.61 11.20
CA MET A 1 17.40 3.90 9.95
C MET A 1 18.34 4.40 8.87
N ASN A 2 19.12 3.52 8.25
CA ASN A 2 19.92 3.89 7.07
C ASN A 2 19.02 3.90 5.81
N VAL A 3 19.51 4.45 4.70
CA VAL A 3 18.75 4.55 3.44
C VAL A 3 18.32 3.17 2.92
N GLN A 4 19.19 2.17 3.08
CA GLN A 4 18.95 0.80 2.67
C GLN A 4 17.76 0.15 3.40
N GLN A 5 17.76 0.24 4.73
CA GLN A 5 16.70 -0.23 5.63
C GLN A 5 15.39 0.51 5.37
N ALA A 6 15.46 1.83 5.11
CA ALA A 6 14.28 2.62 4.77
C ALA A 6 13.59 2.07 3.52
N ARG A 7 14.37 1.83 2.47
CA ARG A 7 13.86 1.30 1.20
C ARG A 7 13.32 -0.12 1.35
N GLU A 8 14.05 -1.00 2.04
CA GLU A 8 13.59 -2.37 2.32
C GLU A 8 12.28 -2.37 3.10
N TRP A 9 12.18 -1.53 4.13
CA TRP A 9 10.96 -1.40 4.92
C TRP A 9 9.77 -0.91 4.09
N ILE A 10 9.96 0.08 3.21
CA ILE A 10 8.90 0.57 2.33
C ILE A 10 8.41 -0.55 1.41
N VAL A 11 9.33 -1.24 0.74
CA VAL A 11 9.00 -2.29 -0.23
C VAL A 11 8.29 -3.45 0.47
N GLN A 12 8.83 -3.93 1.60
CA GLN A 12 8.23 -5.00 2.39
C GLN A 12 6.84 -4.62 2.92
N SER A 13 6.71 -3.42 3.50
CA SER A 13 5.42 -2.97 4.05
C SER A 13 4.38 -2.80 2.95
N SER A 14 4.79 -2.31 1.78
CA SER A 14 3.87 -2.12 0.65
C SER A 14 3.44 -3.43 0.03
N LEU A 15 4.35 -4.41 -0.10
CA LEU A 15 4.03 -5.78 -0.51
C LEU A 15 3.09 -6.46 0.48
N ALA A 16 3.38 -6.36 1.78
CA ALA A 16 2.55 -6.94 2.81
C ALA A 16 1.13 -6.32 2.81
N ALA A 17 1.04 -5.00 2.71
CA ALA A 17 -0.25 -4.30 2.75
C ALA A 17 -1.10 -4.59 1.50
N THR A 18 -0.52 -4.52 0.31
CA THR A 18 -1.24 -4.85 -0.94
C THR A 18 -1.56 -6.34 -1.05
N GLY A 19 -0.66 -7.23 -0.62
CA GLY A 19 -0.90 -8.67 -0.54
C GLY A 19 -2.01 -9.03 0.45
N ALA A 20 -2.04 -8.39 1.62
CA ALA A 20 -3.12 -8.56 2.59
C ALA A 20 -4.48 -8.10 2.00
N LEU A 21 -4.49 -6.99 1.25
CA LEU A 21 -5.70 -6.51 0.60
C LEU A 21 -6.19 -7.46 -0.52
N ILE A 22 -5.28 -8.04 -1.29
CA ILE A 22 -5.58 -9.08 -2.28
C ILE A 22 -6.21 -10.30 -1.60
N LEU A 23 -5.59 -10.81 -0.53
CA LEU A 23 -6.11 -11.95 0.23
C LEU A 23 -7.46 -11.62 0.85
N PHE A 24 -7.64 -10.40 1.37
CA PHE A 24 -8.92 -9.93 1.88
C PHE A 24 -10.01 -10.03 0.81
N PHE A 25 -9.84 -9.40 -0.36
CA PHE A 25 -10.84 -9.44 -1.43
C PHE A 25 -11.08 -10.84 -2.00
N LEU A 26 -10.05 -11.71 -2.00
CA LEU A 26 -10.20 -13.09 -2.43
C LEU A 26 -11.07 -13.91 -1.45
N LEU A 27 -10.93 -13.65 -0.14
CA LEU A 27 -11.62 -14.40 0.91
C LEU A 27 -12.97 -13.79 1.31
N THR A 28 -13.22 -12.51 1.00
CA THR A 28 -14.44 -11.79 1.40
C THR A 28 -15.74 -12.47 0.98
N PRO A 29 -15.89 -13.03 -0.24
CA PRO A 29 -17.14 -13.64 -0.66
C PRO A 29 -17.46 -14.93 0.13
N ILE A 30 -16.44 -15.58 0.69
CA ILE A 30 -16.58 -16.81 1.50
C ILE A 30 -17.08 -16.47 2.91
N HIS A 31 -16.74 -15.29 3.43
CA HIS A 31 -17.04 -14.88 4.80
C HIS A 31 -18.30 -14.00 4.95
N GLY A 32 -19.11 -13.87 3.90
CA GLY A 32 -20.36 -13.11 3.94
C GLY A 32 -20.15 -11.59 4.01
N PHE A 33 -18.99 -11.11 3.56
CA PHE A 33 -18.78 -9.67 3.36
C PHE A 33 -19.68 -9.19 2.19
N PRO A 34 -20.27 -7.98 2.24
CA PRO A 34 -21.26 -7.54 1.26
C PRO A 34 -20.63 -7.07 -0.05
N VAL A 35 -19.84 -7.93 -0.69
CA VAL A 35 -19.18 -7.71 -1.99
C VAL A 35 -19.36 -8.98 -2.81
N GLU A 36 -19.85 -8.84 -4.04
CA GLU A 36 -19.97 -9.98 -4.95
C GLU A 36 -18.59 -10.41 -5.46
N PHE A 37 -18.47 -11.68 -5.88
CA PHE A 37 -17.19 -12.21 -6.35
C PHE A 37 -16.63 -11.44 -7.56
N GLU A 38 -17.49 -11.05 -8.50
CA GLU A 38 -17.09 -10.27 -9.68
C GLU A 38 -16.58 -8.87 -9.30
N GLU A 39 -17.24 -8.23 -8.35
CA GLU A 39 -16.84 -6.92 -7.81
C GLU A 39 -15.50 -7.01 -7.07
N ALA A 40 -15.31 -8.06 -6.27
CA ALA A 40 -14.04 -8.33 -5.60
C ALA A 40 -12.89 -8.51 -6.61
N LEU A 41 -13.12 -9.25 -7.70
CA LEU A 41 -12.14 -9.39 -8.78
C LEU A 41 -11.83 -8.04 -9.45
N ARG A 42 -12.85 -7.20 -9.68
CA ARG A 42 -12.66 -5.85 -10.23
C ARG A 42 -11.78 -4.99 -9.32
N LEU A 43 -12.03 -5.01 -8.01
CA LEU A 43 -11.22 -4.30 -7.00
C LEU A 43 -9.79 -4.84 -6.95
N MET A 44 -9.62 -6.17 -7.01
CA MET A 44 -8.30 -6.80 -7.11
C MET A 44 -7.54 -6.34 -8.36
N GLY A 45 -8.24 -6.14 -9.48
CA GLY A 45 -7.66 -5.59 -10.71
C GLY A 45 -6.95 -4.24 -10.52
N THR A 46 -7.33 -3.45 -9.52
CA THR A 46 -6.66 -2.19 -9.15
C THR A 46 -5.42 -2.43 -8.28
N VAL A 47 -5.47 -3.40 -7.37
CA VAL A 47 -4.41 -3.64 -6.36
C VAL A 47 -3.27 -4.49 -6.93
N VAL A 48 -3.59 -5.48 -7.76
CA VAL A 48 -2.63 -6.45 -8.31
C VAL A 48 -1.49 -5.78 -9.10
N PRO A 49 -1.74 -4.82 -10.01
CA PRO A 49 -0.65 -4.14 -10.73
C PRO A 49 0.34 -3.45 -9.80
N VAL A 50 -0.16 -2.85 -8.70
CA VAL A 50 0.68 -2.17 -7.71
C VAL A 50 1.50 -3.18 -6.90
N PHE A 51 0.88 -4.30 -6.49
CA PHE A 51 1.59 -5.40 -5.85
C PHE A 51 2.72 -5.95 -6.74
N VAL A 52 2.42 -6.24 -8.01
CA VAL A 52 3.42 -6.74 -8.98
C VAL A 52 4.53 -5.71 -9.20
N GLY A 53 4.20 -4.42 -9.25
CA GLY A 53 5.19 -3.34 -9.32
C GLY A 53 6.17 -3.35 -8.15
N TYR A 54 5.67 -3.48 -6.92
CA TYR A 54 6.54 -3.59 -5.73
C TYR A 54 7.33 -4.89 -5.70
N LEU A 55 6.74 -6.00 -6.16
CA LEU A 55 7.44 -7.28 -6.26
C LEU A 55 8.59 -7.20 -7.26
N GLY A 56 8.35 -6.61 -8.44
CA GLY A 56 9.38 -6.36 -9.45
C GLY A 56 10.50 -5.47 -8.91
N ALA A 57 10.18 -4.40 -8.18
CA ALA A 57 11.18 -3.55 -7.54
C ALA A 57 12.01 -4.30 -6.47
N ALA A 58 11.39 -5.20 -5.70
CA ALA A 58 12.06 -6.04 -4.73
C ALA A 58 13.01 -7.04 -5.40
N ILE A 59 12.53 -7.75 -6.43
CA ILE A 59 13.31 -8.72 -7.21
C ILE A 59 14.49 -8.04 -7.87
N HIS A 60 14.26 -6.92 -8.57
CA HIS A 60 15.33 -6.16 -9.23
C HIS A 60 16.42 -5.80 -8.23
N ARG A 61 16.07 -5.41 -7.01
CA ARG A 61 17.04 -5.08 -5.96
C ARG A 61 17.80 -6.29 -5.42
N LEU A 62 17.15 -7.45 -5.32
CA LEU A 62 17.82 -8.68 -4.88
C LEU A 62 18.93 -9.08 -5.84
N PHE A 63 18.75 -8.82 -7.14
CA PHE A 63 19.70 -9.18 -8.20
C PHE A 63 20.60 -8.03 -8.66
N ALA A 64 20.28 -6.77 -8.31
CA ALA A 64 21.15 -5.63 -8.56
C ALA A 64 22.36 -5.65 -7.62
N ARG A 65 23.55 -5.28 -8.13
CA ARG A 65 24.80 -5.21 -7.36
C ARG A 65 24.63 -4.41 -6.06
N ALA A 66 25.33 -4.84 -5.01
CA ALA A 66 25.24 -4.28 -3.66
C ALA A 66 25.35 -2.75 -3.65
N PRO A 67 24.32 -2.02 -3.16
CA PRO A 67 24.38 -0.57 -3.03
C PRO A 67 25.42 -0.16 -1.99
N ARG A 68 26.13 0.95 -2.22
CA ARG A 68 26.98 1.56 -1.19
C ARG A 68 26.10 2.01 -0.02
N THR A 69 26.50 1.67 1.20
CA THR A 69 25.77 2.03 2.41
C THR A 69 25.95 3.52 2.73
N VAL A 70 24.91 4.31 2.48
CA VAL A 70 24.88 5.73 2.88
C VAL A 70 24.37 5.84 4.32
N VAL A 71 25.23 6.37 5.20
CA VAL A 71 24.87 6.69 6.59
C VAL A 71 24.43 8.15 6.65
N LEU A 72 23.16 8.39 6.96
CA LEU A 72 22.62 9.73 7.17
C LEU A 72 23.00 10.27 8.55
N GLU A 73 23.20 11.58 8.65
CA GLU A 73 23.32 12.26 9.95
C GLU A 73 22.08 12.00 10.83
N ARG A 74 22.30 11.89 12.16
CA ARG A 74 21.27 11.49 13.14
C ARG A 74 19.97 12.32 13.04
N ASN A 75 20.06 13.62 12.76
CA ASN A 75 18.88 14.51 12.66
C ASN A 75 18.02 14.22 11.42
N HIS A 76 18.61 13.80 10.30
CA HIS A 76 17.89 13.43 9.08
C HIS A 76 17.18 12.07 9.21
N GLY A 77 17.64 11.20 10.12
CA GLY A 77 17.07 9.87 10.34
C GLY A 77 15.62 9.90 10.88
N ARG A 78 15.25 10.89 11.69
CA ARG A 78 13.88 11.02 12.22
C ARG A 78 12.90 11.49 11.14
N MET A 79 13.29 12.48 10.35
CA MET A 79 12.50 12.97 9.22
C MET A 79 12.30 11.88 8.16
N LEU A 80 13.37 11.14 7.82
CA LEU A 80 13.28 10.01 6.92
C LEU A 80 12.30 8.94 7.43
N ASN A 81 12.36 8.60 8.72
CA ASN A 81 11.44 7.63 9.31
C ASN A 81 9.97 8.08 9.22
N LEU A 82 9.69 9.37 9.44
CA LEU A 82 8.35 9.92 9.29
C LEU A 82 7.87 9.91 7.84
N LEU A 83 8.72 10.32 6.90
CA LEU A 83 8.42 10.33 5.46
C LEU A 83 8.18 8.93 4.91
N VAL A 84 8.89 7.92 5.44
CA VAL A 84 8.75 6.52 5.05
C VAL A 84 7.50 5.88 5.66
N LYS A 85 7.31 6.02 6.98
CA LYS A 85 6.25 5.31 7.69
C LYS A 85 4.89 6.01 7.60
N GLY A 86 4.88 7.33 7.51
CA GLY A 86 3.67 8.15 7.50
C GLY A 86 2.69 7.74 6.40
N PRO A 87 3.11 7.70 5.11
CA PRO A 87 2.22 7.30 4.02
C PRO A 87 1.69 5.87 4.16
N VAL A 88 2.53 4.93 4.62
CA VAL A 88 2.12 3.52 4.83
C VAL A 88 1.10 3.42 5.97
N MET A 89 1.31 4.14 7.07
CA MET A 89 0.37 4.20 8.19
C MET A 89 -0.97 4.83 7.76
N LEU A 90 -0.92 5.93 7.02
CA LEU A 90 -2.12 6.61 6.53
C LEU A 90 -2.90 5.73 5.54
N TYR A 91 -2.19 5.00 4.67
CA TYR A 91 -2.79 3.99 3.81
C TYR A 91 -3.47 2.89 4.62
N GLY A 92 -2.77 2.28 5.58
CA GLY A 92 -3.30 1.17 6.37
C GLY A 92 -4.54 1.58 7.18
N LEU A 93 -4.47 2.73 7.87
CA LEU A 93 -5.59 3.28 8.63
C LEU A 93 -6.75 3.68 7.72
N GLY A 94 -6.47 4.35 6.60
CA GLY A 94 -7.48 4.74 5.63
C GLY A 94 -8.19 3.54 5.02
N MET A 95 -7.44 2.49 4.68
CA MET A 95 -8.00 1.27 4.09
C MET A 95 -8.86 0.51 5.12
N ALA A 96 -8.37 0.36 6.36
CA ALA A 96 -9.14 -0.26 7.43
C ALA A 96 -10.43 0.52 7.72
N ALA A 97 -10.37 1.85 7.78
CA ALA A 97 -11.54 2.70 7.97
C ALA A 97 -12.52 2.59 6.80
N LEU A 98 -12.04 2.56 5.56
CA LEU A 98 -12.86 2.42 4.36
C LEU A 98 -13.61 1.07 4.35
N ILE A 99 -12.89 -0.03 4.58
CA ILE A 99 -13.46 -1.37 4.66
C ILE A 99 -14.48 -1.47 5.80
N ALA A 100 -14.12 -0.96 6.99
CA ALA A 100 -15.01 -0.97 8.15
C ALA A 100 -16.27 -0.11 7.91
N SER A 101 -16.13 1.04 7.25
CA SER A 101 -17.26 1.90 6.89
C SER A 101 -18.19 1.19 5.92
N PHE A 102 -17.64 0.57 4.86
CA PHE A 102 -18.41 -0.18 3.89
C PHE A 102 -19.14 -1.36 4.53
N TRP A 103 -18.44 -2.13 5.38
CA TRP A 103 -19.03 -3.25 6.11
C TRP A 103 -20.16 -2.80 7.03
N TYR A 104 -19.92 -1.76 7.82
CA TYR A 104 -20.91 -1.23 8.75
C TYR A 104 -22.12 -0.63 8.04
N SER A 105 -21.93 0.04 6.90
CA SER A 105 -23.03 0.66 6.15
C SER A 105 -23.87 -0.34 5.37
N ASN A 106 -23.28 -1.47 4.95
CA ASN A 106 -23.97 -2.50 4.13
C ASN A 106 -24.39 -3.73 4.94
N ARG A 107 -24.35 -3.66 6.27
CA ARG A 107 -24.94 -4.70 7.12
C ARG A 107 -26.45 -4.69 6.95
N SER A 108 -27.08 -5.86 7.04
CA SER A 108 -28.53 -6.06 6.84
C SER A 108 -29.46 -5.32 7.81
N THR A 109 -28.92 -4.56 8.77
CA THR A 109 -29.66 -3.90 9.85
C THR A 109 -29.72 -2.37 9.72
N THR A 110 -29.17 -1.78 8.65
CA THR A 110 -29.16 -0.33 8.45
C THR A 110 -30.22 0.11 7.44
N GLU A 111 -31.15 0.96 7.88
CA GLU A 111 -32.23 1.55 7.05
C GLU A 111 -31.73 2.64 6.09
N VAL A 112 -30.54 3.19 6.37
CA VAL A 112 -29.89 4.21 5.54
C VAL A 112 -29.09 3.50 4.45
N GLY A 113 -29.39 3.81 3.19
CA GLY A 113 -28.71 3.23 2.02
C GLY A 113 -27.19 3.19 2.20
N GLY A 114 -26.63 1.98 2.09
CA GLY A 114 -25.22 1.71 2.34
C GLY A 114 -24.27 2.34 1.31
N MET A 115 -22.99 2.32 1.62
CA MET A 115 -21.94 2.73 0.69
C MET A 115 -21.97 1.84 -0.55
N THR A 116 -22.03 2.42 -1.75
CA THR A 116 -22.04 1.65 -3.00
C THR A 116 -20.69 1.01 -3.28
N ILE A 117 -20.68 -0.07 -4.07
CA ILE A 117 -19.45 -0.73 -4.49
C ILE A 117 -18.52 0.21 -5.29
N ASP A 118 -19.09 1.09 -6.11
CA ASP A 118 -18.31 2.06 -6.87
C ASP A 118 -17.64 3.08 -5.96
N ALA A 119 -18.30 3.49 -4.87
CA ALA A 119 -17.69 4.36 -3.87
C ALA A 119 -16.55 3.65 -3.13
N LEU A 120 -16.71 2.35 -2.80
CA LEU A 120 -15.64 1.52 -2.25
C LEU A 120 -14.46 1.44 -3.23
N GLY A 121 -14.73 1.14 -4.49
CA GLY A 121 -13.70 1.05 -5.53
C GLY A 121 -12.95 2.35 -5.75
N LEU A 122 -13.65 3.49 -5.75
CA LEU A 122 -13.03 4.81 -5.81
C LEU A 122 -12.11 5.05 -4.61
N GLY A 123 -12.57 4.73 -3.40
CA GLY A 123 -11.78 4.88 -2.18
C GLY A 123 -10.54 3.98 -2.17
N VAL A 124 -10.68 2.71 -2.58
CA VAL A 124 -9.57 1.77 -2.71
C VAL A 124 -8.55 2.29 -3.72
N THR A 125 -9.02 2.74 -4.89
CA THR A 125 -8.17 3.31 -5.94
C THR A 125 -7.40 4.51 -5.43
N ALA A 126 -8.08 5.47 -4.78
CA ALA A 126 -7.45 6.67 -4.25
C ALA A 126 -6.35 6.36 -3.23
N LEU A 127 -6.62 5.45 -2.28
CA LEU A 127 -5.65 5.06 -1.26
C LEU A 127 -4.46 4.29 -1.86
N VAL A 128 -4.72 3.36 -2.77
CA VAL A 128 -3.67 2.61 -3.48
C VAL A 128 -2.80 3.54 -4.33
N SER A 129 -3.41 4.48 -5.06
CA SER A 129 -2.67 5.48 -5.85
C SER A 129 -1.82 6.39 -4.96
N LEU A 130 -2.34 6.80 -3.80
CA LEU A 130 -1.58 7.60 -2.84
C LEU A 130 -0.36 6.82 -2.32
N GLN A 131 -0.53 5.55 -1.96
CA GLN A 131 0.58 4.71 -1.51
C GLN A 131 1.60 4.45 -2.63
N ALA A 132 1.13 4.14 -3.84
CA ALA A 132 1.96 3.91 -5.02
C ALA A 132 2.78 5.15 -5.37
N GLY A 133 2.12 6.32 -5.44
CA GLY A 133 2.76 7.58 -5.78
C GLY A 133 3.78 8.02 -4.73
N THR A 134 3.42 7.95 -3.45
CA THR A 134 4.34 8.33 -2.36
C THR A 134 5.54 7.38 -2.26
N THR A 135 5.30 6.08 -2.38
CA THR A 135 6.38 5.08 -2.40
C THR A 135 7.30 5.28 -3.60
N GLY A 136 6.73 5.44 -4.80
CA GLY A 136 7.50 5.70 -6.02
C GLY A 136 8.38 6.93 -5.90
N ALA A 137 7.83 8.04 -5.39
CA ALA A 137 8.58 9.26 -5.14
C ALA A 137 9.74 9.04 -4.15
N LEU A 138 9.46 8.43 -2.99
CA LEU A 138 10.48 8.15 -1.98
C LEU A 138 11.59 7.27 -2.54
N VAL A 139 11.22 6.22 -3.28
CA VAL A 139 12.16 5.31 -3.91
C VAL A 139 13.04 6.05 -4.93
N MET A 140 12.47 6.89 -5.80
CA MET A 140 13.22 7.71 -6.76
C MET A 140 14.23 8.64 -6.09
N TYR A 141 13.82 9.38 -5.05
CA TYR A 141 14.72 10.30 -4.34
C TYR A 141 15.79 9.56 -3.54
N LEU A 142 15.44 8.43 -2.91
CA LEU A 142 16.40 7.60 -2.19
C LEU A 142 17.42 6.98 -3.15
N PHE A 143 17.04 6.65 -4.40
CA PHE A 143 17.96 6.14 -5.42
C PHE A 143 18.82 7.27 -6.02
N ALA A 144 18.25 8.43 -6.31
CA ALA A 144 18.98 9.57 -6.86
C ALA A 144 20.09 10.06 -5.91
N ALA A 145 19.90 9.93 -4.60
CA ALA A 145 20.91 10.26 -3.59
C ALA A 145 22.18 9.39 -3.68
N GLU A 146 22.08 8.13 -4.15
CA GLU A 146 23.23 7.23 -4.33
C GLU A 146 24.03 7.57 -5.60
N ALA A 147 23.40 8.11 -6.64
CA ALA A 147 24.03 8.35 -7.95
C ALA A 147 24.81 9.66 -8.05
N ARG A 148 24.63 10.60 -7.10
CA ARG A 148 25.29 11.92 -7.10
C ARG A 148 26.60 11.96 -6.30
N GLN A 149 27.14 10.82 -5.88
CA GLN A 149 28.41 10.68 -5.14
C GLN A 149 29.31 9.63 -5.76
#